data_AF-A0AAW2QZG0-F1
#
_entry.id   AF-A0AAW2QZG0-F1
#
_cell.length_a   1.000
_cell.length_b   1.000
_cell.length_c   1.000
_cell.angle_alpha   90.00
_cell.angle_beta   90.00
_cell.angle_gamma   90.00
#
_symmetry.space_group_name_H-M   'P 1'
#
loop_
_entity.id
_entity.type
_entity.pdbx_description
1 polymer ?
#
loop_
_entity_poly.entity_id
_entity_poly.type
_entity_poly.pdbx_seq_one_letter_code
_entity_poly.pdbx_strand_id
1 'polypeptide(L)'
;MTAQQKCKVDNHVNAQIWHARLGHISKDRIRRLVDSKNLEIDNLDHLPTCESCLKGKMTKKPFVGQSAITNSLLDLVHTDVCGPLSIPARGGFSYFITFTDDHSRYGYVYLMRYKSEAFGRFKEYRLEVENQTSRKIKALRSDRGGEYLSGEFMDYLKEN
;
A
#
# COMPACT_ATOMS: atom_id res chain seq x y z
N MET A 1 42.59 55.78 -4.48
CA MET A 1 41.29 55.82 -5.18
C MET A 1 40.94 54.39 -5.58
N THR A 2 40.31 53.63 -4.69
CA THR A 2 39.85 52.26 -4.96
C THR A 2 38.35 52.32 -5.17
N ALA A 3 37.91 52.18 -6.42
CA ALA A 3 36.51 52.10 -6.78
C ALA A 3 35.93 50.80 -6.21
N GLN A 4 35.02 50.91 -5.26
CA GLN A 4 34.20 49.78 -4.81
C GLN A 4 33.28 49.36 -5.96
N GLN A 5 33.56 48.20 -6.53
CA GLN A 5 32.67 47.55 -7.48
C GLN A 5 31.48 47.01 -6.69
N LYS A 6 30.38 47.77 -6.65
CA LYS A 6 29.10 47.29 -6.14
C LYS A 6 28.67 46.10 -7.00
N CYS A 7 28.53 44.92 -6.38
CA CYS A 7 27.78 43.81 -6.97
C CYS A 7 26.40 44.33 -7.35
N LYS A 8 26.09 44.34 -8.65
CA LYS A 8 24.70 44.48 -9.12
C LYS A 8 23.99 43.21 -8.70
N VAL A 9 23.27 43.27 -7.58
CA VAL A 9 22.31 42.22 -7.22
C VAL A 9 21.23 42.30 -8.27
N ASP A 10 21.11 41.25 -9.08
CA ASP A 10 20.02 41.11 -10.03
C ASP A 10 18.73 41.00 -9.22
N ASN A 11 17.99 42.09 -9.10
CA ASN A 11 16.79 42.23 -8.28
C ASN A 11 15.58 41.50 -8.90
N HIS A 12 15.78 40.65 -9.89
CA HIS A 12 14.69 39.84 -10.42
C HIS A 12 14.34 38.75 -9.42
N VAL A 13 13.31 39.02 -8.60
CA VAL A 13 12.85 38.09 -7.58
C VAL A 13 12.29 36.84 -8.25
N ASN A 14 13.11 35.79 -8.29
CA ASN A 14 12.80 34.58 -9.04
C ASN A 14 11.86 33.66 -8.24
N ALA A 15 10.65 33.44 -8.77
CA ALA A 15 9.65 32.52 -8.21
C ALA A 15 10.19 31.13 -7.89
N GLN A 16 11.13 30.61 -8.69
CA GLN A 16 11.76 29.30 -8.46
C GLN A 16 12.59 29.27 -7.17
N ILE A 17 13.30 30.37 -6.85
CA ILE A 17 14.10 30.49 -5.63
C ILE A 17 13.19 30.54 -4.41
N TRP A 18 12.12 31.34 -4.45
CA TRP A 18 11.15 31.39 -3.36
C TRP A 18 10.38 30.09 -3.18
N HIS A 19 10.02 29.43 -4.28
CA HIS A 19 9.44 28.09 -4.24
C HIS A 19 10.34 27.10 -3.49
N ALA A 20 11.66 27.11 -3.74
CA ALA A 20 12.61 26.26 -3.02
C ALA A 20 12.78 26.69 -1.55
N ARG A 21 12.97 28.00 -1.28
CA ARG A 21 13.18 28.53 0.09
C ARG A 21 12.00 28.31 1.02
N LEU A 22 10.78 28.35 0.49
CA LEU A 22 9.54 28.15 1.24
C LEU A 22 9.16 26.66 1.36
N GLY A 23 10.08 25.74 1.02
CA GLY A 23 9.85 24.31 1.18
C GLY A 23 8.93 23.71 0.12
N HIS A 24 9.06 24.14 -1.15
CA HIS A 24 8.34 23.56 -2.28
C HIS A 24 6.81 23.66 -2.18
N ILE A 25 6.33 24.74 -1.56
CA ILE A 25 4.90 25.05 -1.47
C ILE A 25 4.28 25.26 -2.86
N SER A 26 2.97 25.03 -2.97
CA SER A 26 2.25 25.16 -4.24
C SER A 26 2.32 26.59 -4.79
N LYS A 27 2.24 26.72 -6.12
CA LYS A 27 2.14 28.01 -6.82
C LYS A 27 1.01 28.87 -6.23
N ASP A 28 -0.13 28.27 -5.91
CA ASP A 28 -1.26 28.98 -5.32
C ASP A 28 -0.99 29.48 -3.90
N ARG A 29 -0.19 28.77 -3.10
CA ARG A 29 0.22 29.25 -1.78
C ARG A 29 1.20 30.41 -1.90
N ILE A 30 2.11 30.37 -2.87
CA ILE A 30 3.01 31.51 -3.16
C ILE A 30 2.18 32.71 -3.64
N ARG A 31 1.17 32.49 -4.49
CA ARG A 31 0.27 33.57 -4.97
C ARG A 31 -0.42 34.29 -3.82
N ARG A 32 -0.95 33.55 -2.84
CA ARG A 32 -1.56 34.15 -1.64
C ARG A 32 -0.60 35.04 -0.85
N LEU A 33 0.68 34.69 -0.79
CA LEU A 33 1.71 35.50 -0.10
C LEU A 33 2.07 36.77 -0.87
N VAL A 34 1.98 36.71 -2.21
CA VAL A 34 2.13 37.90 -3.06
C VAL A 34 0.93 38.82 -2.92
N ASP A 35 -0.29 38.27 -2.99
CA ASP A 35 -1.54 39.03 -2.85
C ASP A 35 -1.67 39.70 -1.47
N SER A 36 -1.17 39.06 -0.42
CA SER A 36 -1.13 39.62 0.94
C SER A 36 0.04 40.59 1.19
N LYS A 37 0.82 40.93 0.14
CA LYS A 37 2.00 41.81 0.20
C LYS A 37 3.09 41.33 1.16
N ASN A 38 3.16 40.02 1.43
CA ASN A 38 4.22 39.42 2.24
C ASN A 38 5.45 39.05 1.40
N LEU A 39 5.31 38.93 0.08
CA LEU A 39 6.37 38.66 -0.88
C LEU A 39 6.14 39.46 -2.16
N GLU A 40 7.21 39.95 -2.79
CA GLU A 40 7.15 40.60 -4.10
C GLU A 40 7.80 39.66 -5.12
N ILE A 41 7.02 39.07 -6.03
CA ILE A 41 7.49 38.10 -7.03
C ILE A 41 6.76 38.37 -8.35
N ASP A 42 7.49 38.90 -9.34
CA ASP A 42 6.88 39.36 -10.60
C ASP A 42 6.72 38.23 -11.64
N ASN A 43 7.47 37.13 -11.51
CA ASN A 43 7.47 36.02 -12.48
C ASN A 43 6.81 34.74 -11.96
N LEU A 44 5.87 34.84 -11.01
CA LEU A 44 5.19 33.68 -10.43
C LEU A 44 4.50 32.84 -11.50
N ASP A 45 3.95 33.47 -12.54
CA ASP A 45 3.27 32.74 -13.61
C ASP A 45 4.18 31.86 -14.46
N HIS A 46 5.47 32.19 -14.48
CA HIS A 46 6.53 31.44 -15.16
C HIS A 46 7.25 30.45 -14.25
N LEU A 47 6.69 30.10 -13.06
CA LEU A 47 7.28 29.08 -12.20
C LEU A 47 7.40 27.75 -12.96
N PRO A 48 8.62 27.25 -13.25
CA PRO A 48 8.79 26.03 -14.00
C PRO A 48 8.34 24.81 -13.19
N THR A 49 8.04 23.72 -13.90
CA THR A 49 7.76 22.43 -13.27
C THR A 49 8.95 22.00 -12.41
N CYS A 50 8.72 21.81 -11.11
CA CYS A 50 9.75 21.40 -10.17
C CYS A 50 9.81 19.86 -10.09
N GLU A 51 10.94 19.28 -10.49
CA GLU A 51 11.17 17.83 -10.46
C GLU A 51 11.06 17.23 -9.04
N SER A 52 11.60 17.92 -8.03
CA SER A 52 11.49 17.51 -6.62
C SER A 52 10.03 17.48 -6.14
N CYS A 53 9.21 18.45 -6.58
CA CYS A 53 7.77 18.44 -6.32
C CYS A 53 7.07 17.27 -7.00
N LEU A 54 7.40 17.00 -8.27
CA LEU A 54 6.81 15.87 -8.99
C LEU A 54 7.11 14.56 -8.27
N LYS A 55 8.38 14.33 -7.93
CA LYS A 55 8.81 13.11 -7.20
C LYS A 55 8.16 13.02 -5.81
N GLY A 56 8.09 14.13 -5.07
CA GLY A 56 7.56 14.16 -3.71
C GLY A 56 6.04 14.15 -3.61
N LYS A 57 5.31 14.61 -4.64
CA LYS A 57 3.85 14.71 -4.67
C LYS A 57 3.19 13.75 -5.64
N MET A 58 3.96 12.86 -6.28
CA MET A 58 3.43 11.84 -7.17
C MET A 58 2.48 10.93 -6.39
N THR A 59 1.21 10.94 -6.78
CA THR A 59 0.21 10.00 -6.25
C THR A 59 0.12 8.79 -7.17
N LYS A 60 -0.21 7.62 -6.60
CA LYS A 60 -0.58 6.47 -7.42
C LYS A 60 -1.84 6.82 -8.20
N LYS A 61 -1.90 6.45 -9.48
CA LYS A 61 -3.16 6.54 -10.25
C LYS A 61 -4.25 5.75 -9.52
N PRO A 62 -5.51 6.20 -9.55
CA PRO A 62 -6.61 5.43 -9.00
C PRO A 62 -6.61 4.01 -9.57
N PHE A 63 -6.77 3.03 -8.69
CA PHE A 63 -7.00 1.66 -9.14
C PHE A 63 -8.40 1.58 -9.75
N VAL A 64 -8.49 1.25 -11.04
CA VAL A 64 -9.79 0.96 -11.66
C VAL A 64 -10.22 -0.40 -11.12
N GLY A 65 -11.14 -0.40 -10.16
CA GLY A 65 -11.63 -1.61 -9.53
C GLY A 65 -12.41 -2.47 -10.53
N GLN A 66 -11.83 -3.59 -10.96
CA GLN A 66 -12.61 -4.74 -11.42
C GLN A 66 -12.56 -5.79 -10.32
N SER A 67 -13.36 -5.61 -9.27
CA SER A 67 -13.66 -6.71 -8.35
C SER A 67 -14.82 -7.51 -8.95
N ALA A 68 -14.53 -8.28 -9.99
CA ALA A 68 -15.47 -9.32 -10.40
C ALA A 68 -15.52 -10.34 -9.26
N ILE A 69 -16.66 -10.43 -8.58
CA ILE A 69 -16.94 -11.53 -7.66
C ILE A 69 -16.84 -12.82 -8.46
N THR A 70 -16.23 -13.86 -7.90
CA THR A 70 -16.15 -15.15 -8.59
C THR A 70 -17.54 -15.75 -8.83
N ASN A 71 -17.69 -16.60 -9.86
CA ASN A 71 -18.99 -17.11 -10.28
C ASN A 71 -19.48 -18.30 -9.44
N SER A 72 -18.61 -18.97 -8.71
CA SER A 72 -18.98 -20.14 -7.91
C SER A 72 -18.12 -20.30 -6.65
N LEU A 73 -18.64 -21.09 -5.70
CA LEU A 73 -17.93 -21.44 -4.47
C LEU A 73 -16.56 -22.05 -4.77
N LEU A 74 -15.56 -21.65 -3.99
CA LEU A 74 -14.17 -22.11 -4.02
C LEU A 74 -13.40 -21.77 -5.31
N ASP A 75 -13.94 -20.90 -6.17
CA ASP A 75 -13.20 -20.37 -7.32
C ASP A 75 -12.00 -19.54 -6.89
N LEU A 76 -12.13 -18.77 -5.81
CA LEU A 76 -11.07 -17.98 -5.20
C LEU A 76 -11.26 -17.95 -3.68
N VAL A 77 -10.25 -18.38 -2.95
CA VAL A 77 -10.17 -18.23 -1.50
C VAL A 77 -9.09 -17.22 -1.17
N HIS A 78 -9.45 -16.20 -0.39
CA HIS A 78 -8.50 -15.24 0.19
C HIS A 78 -8.06 -15.73 1.56
N THR A 79 -6.77 -15.60 1.85
CA THR A 79 -6.21 -15.99 3.14
C THR A 79 -5.25 -14.95 3.69
N ASP A 80 -5.30 -14.78 5.01
CA ASP A 80 -4.46 -13.83 5.73
C ASP A 80 -4.13 -14.36 7.13
N VAL A 81 -2.89 -14.12 7.59
CA VAL A 81 -2.44 -14.46 8.95
C VAL A 81 -2.32 -13.19 9.78
N CYS A 82 -3.05 -13.17 10.89
CA CYS A 82 -2.93 -12.11 11.87
C CYS A 82 -2.08 -12.55 13.06
N GLY A 83 -1.14 -11.70 13.48
CA GLY A 83 -0.40 -11.84 14.72
C GLY A 83 1.11 -11.55 14.60
N PRO A 84 1.85 -11.60 15.72
CA PRO A 84 1.38 -12.03 17.04
C PRO A 84 0.46 -11.01 17.70
N LEU A 85 -0.63 -11.50 18.30
CA LEU A 85 -1.51 -10.71 19.15
C LEU A 85 -0.83 -10.46 20.50
N SER A 86 -1.03 -9.27 21.06
CA SER A 86 -0.42 -8.86 22.34
C SER A 86 -0.92 -9.68 23.53
N ILE A 87 -2.18 -10.13 23.47
CA ILE A 87 -2.80 -10.98 24.48
C ILE A 87 -3.12 -12.32 23.82
N PRO A 88 -2.51 -13.43 24.26
CA PRO A 88 -2.82 -14.75 23.72
C PRO A 88 -4.24 -15.18 24.12
N ALA A 89 -4.91 -15.89 23.22
CA ALA A 89 -6.17 -16.53 23.52
C ALA A 89 -5.98 -17.71 24.49
N ARG A 90 -7.10 -18.20 25.06
CA ARG A 90 -7.10 -19.41 25.90
C ARG A 90 -6.44 -20.58 25.13
N GLY A 91 -5.45 -21.22 25.76
CA GLY A 91 -4.66 -22.28 25.12
C GLY A 91 -3.35 -21.80 24.48
N GLY A 92 -2.98 -20.52 24.64
CA GLY A 92 -1.67 -19.98 24.25
C GLY A 92 -1.56 -19.62 22.76
N PHE A 93 -2.69 -19.37 22.10
CA PHE A 93 -2.70 -18.99 20.68
C PHE A 93 -2.48 -17.49 20.53
N SER A 94 -1.44 -17.13 19.78
CA SER A 94 -1.06 -15.73 19.52
C SER A 94 -1.26 -15.33 18.06
N TYR A 95 -1.66 -16.27 17.19
CA TYR A 95 -1.92 -16.02 15.78
C TYR A 95 -3.26 -16.63 15.40
N PHE A 96 -3.84 -16.14 14.31
CA PHE A 96 -4.91 -16.83 13.61
C PHE A 96 -4.77 -16.66 12.10
N ILE A 97 -5.26 -17.65 11.37
CA ILE A 97 -5.36 -17.60 9.91
C ILE A 97 -6.84 -17.57 9.52
N THR A 98 -7.15 -16.75 8.52
CA THR A 98 -8.48 -16.66 7.94
C THR A 98 -8.49 -17.26 6.54
N PHE A 99 -9.62 -17.86 6.16
CA PHE A 99 -9.90 -18.29 4.79
C PHE A 99 -11.28 -17.80 4.40
N THR A 100 -11.37 -16.90 3.44
CA THR A 100 -12.61 -16.27 2.99
C THR A 100 -12.89 -16.62 1.55
N ASP A 101 -14.01 -17.30 1.29
CA ASP A 101 -14.47 -17.59 -0.06
C ASP A 101 -14.96 -16.31 -0.76
N ASP A 102 -14.48 -16.06 -1.98
CA ASP A 102 -14.82 -14.84 -2.72
C ASP A 102 -16.29 -14.83 -3.19
N HIS A 103 -16.87 -15.97 -3.54
CA HIS A 103 -18.26 -16.01 -4.01
C HIS A 103 -19.27 -15.79 -2.87
N SER A 104 -19.20 -16.61 -1.82
CA SER A 104 -20.16 -16.60 -0.70
C SER A 104 -19.84 -15.59 0.39
N ARG A 105 -18.60 -15.08 0.45
CA ARG A 105 -18.07 -14.29 1.56
C ARG A 105 -18.05 -15.03 2.89
N TYR A 106 -18.22 -16.36 2.89
CA TYR A 106 -18.10 -17.18 4.08
C TYR A 106 -16.63 -17.27 4.51
N GLY A 107 -16.37 -17.05 5.80
CA GLY A 107 -15.03 -16.99 6.37
C GLY A 107 -14.81 -18.06 7.44
N TYR A 108 -13.66 -18.73 7.38
CA TYR A 108 -13.16 -19.65 8.40
C TYR A 108 -12.03 -18.98 9.17
N VAL A 109 -11.91 -19.33 10.46
CA VAL A 109 -10.83 -18.83 11.34
C VAL A 109 -10.24 -20.01 12.10
N TYR A 110 -8.92 -20.17 12.00
CA TYR A 110 -8.17 -21.18 12.75
C TYR A 110 -7.14 -20.50 13.66
N LEU A 111 -7.15 -20.86 14.94
CA LEU A 111 -6.19 -20.37 15.94
C LEU A 111 -4.84 -21.11 15.82
N MET A 112 -3.75 -20.39 15.98
CA MET A 112 -2.37 -20.90 15.83
C MET A 112 -1.46 -20.36 16.94
N ARG A 113 -0.51 -21.16 17.40
CA ARG A 113 0.51 -20.71 18.37
C ARG A 113 1.70 -20.10 17.65
N TYR A 114 2.03 -20.62 16.47
CA TYR A 114 3.13 -20.15 15.62
C TYR A 114 2.65 -19.93 14.18
N LYS A 115 3.26 -18.96 13.48
CA LYS A 115 2.97 -18.74 12.04
C LYS A 115 3.25 -19.98 11.17
N SER A 116 4.18 -20.83 11.58
CA SER A 116 4.54 -22.07 10.87
C SER A 116 3.39 -23.09 10.80
N GLU A 117 2.35 -22.95 11.62
CA GLU A 117 1.17 -23.81 11.60
C GLU A 117 0.23 -23.51 10.41
N ALA A 118 0.43 -22.39 9.70
CA ALA A 118 -0.46 -21.92 8.63
C ALA A 118 -0.70 -22.98 7.54
N PHE A 119 0.35 -23.69 7.13
CA PHE A 119 0.22 -24.73 6.12
C PHE A 119 -0.61 -25.92 6.59
N GLY A 120 -0.42 -26.35 7.85
CA GLY A 120 -1.25 -27.40 8.45
C GLY A 120 -2.72 -27.00 8.49
N ARG A 121 -3.01 -25.76 8.90
CA ARG A 121 -4.38 -25.20 8.90
C ARG A 121 -4.98 -25.12 7.51
N PHE A 122 -4.19 -24.80 6.49
CA PHE A 122 -4.67 -24.82 5.10
C PHE A 122 -5.07 -26.23 4.64
N LYS A 123 -4.29 -27.27 4.99
CA LYS A 123 -4.66 -28.66 4.67
C LYS A 123 -5.99 -29.05 5.33
N GLU A 124 -6.15 -28.72 6.61
CA GLU A 124 -7.41 -28.95 7.37
C GLU A 124 -8.59 -28.25 6.69
N TYR A 125 -8.45 -26.94 6.42
CA TYR A 125 -9.47 -26.13 5.77
C TYR A 125 -9.88 -26.70 4.42
N ARG A 126 -8.91 -27.01 3.55
CA ARG A 126 -9.17 -27.54 2.22
C ARG A 126 -9.94 -28.85 2.29
N LEU A 127 -9.50 -29.80 3.10
CA LEU A 127 -10.17 -31.08 3.25
C LEU A 127 -11.62 -30.89 3.71
N GLU A 128 -11.85 -29.98 4.65
CA GLU A 128 -13.17 -29.67 5.17
C GLU A 128 -14.10 -29.10 4.08
N VAL A 129 -13.70 -28.02 3.41
CA VAL A 129 -14.58 -27.33 2.45
C VAL A 129 -14.79 -28.12 1.16
N GLU A 130 -13.77 -28.86 0.70
CA GLU A 130 -13.91 -29.67 -0.51
C GLU A 130 -14.88 -30.85 -0.27
N ASN A 131 -14.84 -31.46 0.91
CA ASN A 131 -15.78 -32.51 1.29
C ASN A 131 -17.20 -31.98 1.49
N GLN A 132 -17.37 -30.83 2.14
CA GLN A 132 -18.70 -30.24 2.39
C GLN A 132 -19.41 -29.80 1.10
N THR A 133 -18.65 -29.29 0.13
CA THR A 133 -19.20 -28.69 -1.09
C THR A 133 -19.13 -29.59 -2.32
N SER A 134 -18.39 -30.71 -2.24
CA SER A 134 -18.04 -31.57 -3.38
C SER A 134 -17.36 -30.79 -4.52
N ARG A 135 -16.65 -29.71 -4.20
CA ARG A 135 -15.95 -28.82 -5.14
C ARG A 135 -14.50 -28.67 -4.71
N LYS A 136 -13.61 -28.34 -5.64
CA LYS A 136 -12.20 -28.07 -5.34
C LYS A 136 -11.91 -26.57 -5.24
N ILE A 137 -10.93 -26.21 -4.43
CA ILE A 137 -10.36 -24.86 -4.42
C ILE A 137 -9.59 -24.66 -5.72
N LYS A 138 -9.94 -23.65 -6.52
CA LYS A 138 -9.26 -23.37 -7.80
C LYS A 138 -8.09 -22.42 -7.66
N ALA A 139 -8.21 -21.43 -6.78
CA ALA A 139 -7.17 -20.44 -6.55
C ALA A 139 -7.13 -20.01 -5.08
N LEU A 140 -5.92 -19.92 -4.54
CA LEU A 140 -5.64 -19.33 -3.24
C LEU A 140 -4.94 -17.98 -3.44
N ARG A 141 -5.43 -16.93 -2.78
CA ARG A 141 -4.79 -15.60 -2.78
C ARG A 141 -4.36 -15.23 -1.38
N SER A 142 -3.06 -14.98 -1.22
CA SER A 142 -2.45 -14.47 0.00
C SER A 142 -1.67 -13.18 -0.27
N ASP A 143 -1.18 -12.55 0.79
CA ASP A 143 -0.27 -11.40 0.76
C ASP A 143 1.19 -11.78 0.41
N ARG A 144 1.45 -13.07 0.15
CA ARG A 144 2.79 -13.67 -0.05
C ARG A 144 3.69 -13.58 1.19
N GLY A 145 3.11 -13.63 2.40
CA GLY A 145 3.85 -13.88 3.63
C GLY A 145 4.70 -15.16 3.55
N GLY A 146 5.81 -15.19 4.28
CA GLY A 146 6.81 -16.28 4.21
C GLY A 146 6.23 -17.67 4.53
N GLU A 147 5.16 -17.73 5.33
CA GLU A 147 4.39 -18.92 5.64
C GLU A 147 3.75 -19.58 4.41
N TYR A 148 3.45 -18.82 3.35
CA TYR A 148 2.86 -19.30 2.11
C TYR A 148 3.90 -19.67 1.05
N LEU A 149 5.17 -19.29 1.25
CA LEU A 149 6.23 -19.40 0.24
C LEU A 149 7.15 -20.61 0.45
N SER A 150 6.86 -21.48 1.41
CA SER A 150 7.64 -22.69 1.61
C SER A 150 7.53 -23.64 0.40
N GLY A 151 8.61 -24.37 0.09
CA GLY A 151 8.61 -25.34 -1.00
C GLY A 151 7.52 -26.39 -0.84
N GLU A 152 7.34 -26.89 0.39
CA GLU A 152 6.29 -27.86 0.74
C GLU A 152 4.88 -27.34 0.43
N PHE A 153 4.60 -26.07 0.75
CA PHE A 153 3.30 -25.46 0.44
C PHE A 153 3.10 -25.38 -1.07
N MET A 154 4.10 -24.88 -1.79
CA MET A 154 4.01 -24.71 -3.25
C MET A 154 3.88 -26.05 -3.98
N ASP A 155 4.57 -27.09 -3.52
CA ASP A 155 4.46 -28.42 -4.12
C ASP A 155 3.09 -29.05 -3.84
N TYR A 156 2.57 -28.91 -2.62
CA TYR A 156 1.22 -29.34 -2.28
C TYR A 156 0.14 -28.67 -3.13
N LEU A 157 0.30 -27.37 -3.45
CA LEU A 157 -0.61 -26.64 -4.34
C LEU A 157 -0.50 -27.07 -5.81
N LYS A 158 0.64 -27.64 -6.26
CA LYS A 158 0.77 -28.18 -7.63
C LYS A 158 0.15 -29.57 -7.75
N GLU A 159 0.22 -30.36 -6.69
CA GLU A 159 -0.28 -31.72 -6.66
C GLU A 159 -1.81 -31.82 -6.60
N ASN A 160 -2.52 -30.70 -6.40
CA ASN A 160 -3.92 -30.70 -5.99
C ASN A 160 -4.77 -29.65 -6.68
#